data_AF-A0AAV2YKN0-F1
#
_entry.id   AF-A0AAV2YKN0-F1
#
_cell.length_a   1.000
_cell.length_b   1.000
_cell.length_c   1.000
_cell.angle_alpha   90.00
_cell.angle_beta   90.00
_cell.angle_gamma   90.00
#
_symmetry.space_group_name_H-M   'P 1'
#
loop_
_entity.id
_entity.type
_entity.pdbx_description
1 polymer ?
#
loop_
_entity_poly.entity_id
_entity_poly.type
_entity_poly.pdbx_seq_one_letter_code
_entity_poly.pdbx_strand_id
1 'polypeptide(L)'
;MLSLLSFAGLMACCVEIANAGASMKPVTSIHARVINQRPQWDADHGAFVSLIGKTFAERHRALMDTVNTASVEGALTYVQSECINVVNATRKCERKSNVSFVVFHEMTIVQPENAVKSKWFQNRRSSAVEYCPYAAMDLGKCSGFDDTNAEDCKHYVDDVGLCVGATRHAGVPLASYPDTYWFSFPNHCPTSDWFTKNDTCRQKTQSHGGLCEFGVQPDGIKCSFATSILGYIELDEVVGITSLVNPTTKKPFANYSEFCHAGGVEFNATSPDNKTWTVHEALPFWKRPQDKEANKARVQTLVDKYNEKVKRNHTSVDGGVMRPLPTLRELTDRNPPCKDTSRDCEKRSCKRHTYGQVCEVVACRSHEAA
;
A
#
# COMPACT_ATOMS: atom_id res chain seq x y z
N MET A 1 -8.95 -75.05 21.67
CA MET A 1 -9.22 -74.10 22.76
C MET A 1 -8.39 -72.85 22.50
N LEU A 2 -9.08 -71.69 22.47
CA LEU A 2 -8.68 -70.28 22.52
C LEU A 2 -7.18 -69.94 22.48
N SER A 3 -6.70 -69.22 21.46
CA SER A 3 -6.65 -67.74 21.35
C SER A 3 -5.71 -67.06 22.36
N LEU A 4 -4.69 -66.37 21.84
CA LEU A 4 -4.34 -65.00 22.23
C LEU A 4 -3.23 -64.45 21.33
N LEU A 5 -3.63 -63.57 20.39
CA LEU A 5 -2.75 -62.62 19.74
C LEU A 5 -2.17 -61.66 20.79
N SER A 6 -0.85 -61.46 20.79
CA SER A 6 -0.22 -60.32 21.46
C SER A 6 0.38 -59.40 20.41
N PHE A 7 -0.28 -58.25 20.22
CA PHE A 7 0.28 -57.08 19.55
C PHE A 7 1.28 -56.42 20.50
N ALA A 8 2.57 -56.44 20.18
CA ALA A 8 3.56 -55.56 20.79
C ALA A 8 3.59 -54.26 19.98
N GLY A 9 3.00 -53.20 20.54
CA GLY A 9 2.96 -51.88 19.93
C GLY A 9 4.34 -51.22 19.89
N LEU A 10 4.67 -50.64 18.73
CA LEU A 10 5.71 -49.63 18.61
C LEU A 10 5.29 -48.43 19.47
N MET A 11 6.02 -48.18 20.56
CA MET A 11 5.95 -46.95 21.31
C MET A 11 6.70 -45.88 20.50
N ALA A 12 5.98 -45.19 19.61
CA ALA A 12 6.49 -43.96 19.02
C ALA A 12 6.65 -42.95 20.16
N CYS A 13 7.87 -42.49 20.40
CA CYS A 13 8.14 -41.32 21.21
C CYS A 13 7.43 -40.14 20.54
N CYS A 14 6.22 -39.81 21.01
CA CYS A 14 5.63 -38.51 20.77
C CYS A 14 6.53 -37.49 21.45
N VAL A 15 7.43 -36.87 20.67
CA VAL A 15 7.87 -35.52 21.00
C VAL A 15 6.61 -34.68 20.95
N GLU A 16 6.09 -34.30 22.11
CA GLU A 16 5.17 -33.17 22.20
C GLU A 16 5.93 -31.95 21.69
N ILE A 17 5.75 -31.64 20.41
CA ILE A 17 6.02 -30.29 19.92
C ILE A 17 4.95 -29.44 20.61
N ALA A 18 5.35 -28.78 21.70
CA ALA A 18 4.60 -27.67 22.25
C ALA A 18 4.31 -26.71 21.09
N ASN A 19 3.04 -26.59 20.72
CA ASN A 19 2.61 -25.71 19.64
C ASN A 19 2.71 -24.26 20.14
N ALA A 20 3.91 -23.70 20.10
CA ALA A 20 4.15 -22.28 20.17
C ALA A 20 3.41 -21.67 18.96
N GLY A 21 2.23 -21.09 19.21
CA GLY A 21 1.28 -20.70 18.18
C GLY A 21 1.93 -19.90 17.06
N ALA A 22 1.94 -20.44 15.84
CA ALA A 22 2.72 -19.94 14.71
C ALA A 22 2.53 -18.43 14.48
N SER A 23 3.64 -17.69 14.51
CA SER A 23 3.74 -16.31 14.06
C SER A 23 3.46 -16.23 12.55
N MET A 24 2.86 -15.13 12.09
CA MET A 24 2.66 -14.87 10.66
C MET A 24 4.01 -14.95 9.92
N LYS A 25 4.09 -15.74 8.84
CA LYS A 25 5.29 -15.72 7.99
C LYS A 25 5.41 -14.37 7.27
N PRO A 26 6.63 -13.85 7.03
CA PRO A 26 6.83 -12.60 6.31
C PRO A 26 6.19 -12.62 4.92
N VAL A 27 5.45 -11.56 4.59
CA VAL A 27 4.87 -11.33 3.27
C VAL A 27 5.53 -10.11 2.64
N THR A 28 6.05 -10.27 1.43
CA THR A 28 6.56 -9.18 0.60
C THR A 28 5.46 -8.65 -0.32
N SER A 29 5.21 -7.35 -0.30
CA SER A 29 4.21 -6.68 -1.13
C SER A 29 4.80 -5.43 -1.79
N ILE A 30 4.23 -5.02 -2.93
CA ILE A 30 4.56 -3.77 -3.59
C ILE A 30 3.42 -2.78 -3.37
N HIS A 31 3.76 -1.66 -2.75
CA HIS A 31 2.86 -0.57 -2.42
C HIS A 31 3.21 0.65 -3.26
N ALA A 32 2.23 1.53 -3.45
CA ALA A 32 2.39 2.81 -4.12
C ALA A 32 1.93 3.95 -3.22
N ARG A 33 2.68 5.05 -3.26
CA ARG A 33 2.29 6.34 -2.68
C ARG A 33 2.31 7.40 -3.76
N VAL A 34 1.25 8.20 -3.84
CA VAL A 34 1.20 9.35 -4.74
C VAL A 34 1.46 10.62 -3.93
N ILE A 35 2.63 11.22 -4.14
CA ILE A 35 3.16 12.29 -3.30
C ILE A 35 3.71 13.45 -4.13
N ASN A 36 3.98 14.57 -3.47
CA ASN A 36 4.47 15.81 -4.09
C ASN A 36 6.00 15.92 -4.14
N GLN A 37 6.71 14.99 -3.51
CA GLN A 37 8.16 15.00 -3.40
C GLN A 37 8.75 13.72 -3.97
N ARG A 38 9.83 13.88 -4.74
CA ARG A 38 10.64 12.73 -5.15
C ARG A 38 11.44 12.20 -3.95
N PRO A 39 11.57 10.87 -3.80
CA PRO A 39 12.55 10.29 -2.89
C PRO A 39 13.97 10.80 -3.20
N GLN A 40 14.86 10.75 -2.22
CA GLN A 40 16.25 11.17 -2.39
C GLN A 40 17.18 9.99 -2.24
N TRP A 41 18.14 9.87 -3.14
CA TRP A 41 19.18 8.88 -3.04
C TRP A 41 20.15 9.20 -1.90
N ASP A 42 20.34 8.24 -1.00
CA ASP A 42 21.40 8.23 -0.01
C ASP A 42 22.48 7.25 -0.49
N ALA A 43 23.61 7.79 -0.96
CA ALA A 43 24.66 7.00 -1.57
C ALA A 43 25.40 6.11 -0.57
N ASP A 44 25.56 6.56 0.67
CA ASP A 44 26.27 5.84 1.72
C ASP A 44 25.53 4.56 2.12
N HIS A 45 24.20 4.58 2.05
CA HIS A 45 23.33 3.44 2.38
C HIS A 45 22.74 2.73 1.15
N GLY A 46 22.98 3.25 -0.05
CA GLY A 46 22.46 2.68 -1.30
C GLY A 46 20.94 2.60 -1.33
N ALA A 47 20.25 3.63 -0.80
CA ALA A 47 18.80 3.60 -0.63
C ALA A 47 18.13 4.94 -0.88
N PHE A 48 16.90 4.91 -1.38
CA PHE A 48 16.05 6.09 -1.44
C PHE A 48 15.40 6.36 -0.07
N VAL A 49 15.46 7.62 0.37
CA VAL A 49 14.93 8.11 1.66
C VAL A 49 14.09 9.38 1.49
N SER A 50 13.43 9.82 2.55
CA SER A 50 12.67 11.07 2.56
C SER A 50 13.57 12.30 2.44
N LEU A 51 13.02 13.43 1.97
CA LEU A 51 13.65 14.75 2.14
C LEU A 51 13.59 15.25 3.59
N ILE A 52 12.68 14.69 4.40
CA ILE A 52 12.44 15.12 5.77
C ILE A 52 13.34 14.36 6.74
N GLY A 53 14.09 15.09 7.56
CA GLY A 53 15.04 14.54 8.54
C GLY A 53 16.47 15.01 8.29
N LYS A 54 17.32 14.98 9.33
CA LYS A 54 18.72 15.41 9.28
C LYS A 54 19.68 14.23 9.12
N THR A 55 19.33 13.08 9.69
CA THR A 55 20.13 11.85 9.62
C THR A 55 19.49 10.84 8.68
N PHE A 56 20.28 9.85 8.22
CA PHE A 56 19.74 8.74 7.43
C PHE A 56 18.58 8.04 8.14
N ALA A 57 18.73 7.73 9.44
CA ALA A 57 17.69 7.06 10.22
C ALA A 57 16.39 7.87 10.30
N GLU A 58 16.48 9.19 10.47
CA GLU A 58 15.31 10.08 10.47
C GLU A 58 14.63 10.12 9.09
N ARG A 59 15.42 10.20 8.02
CA ARG A 59 14.93 10.26 6.64
C ARG A 59 14.34 8.93 6.17
N HIS A 60 14.90 7.81 6.60
CA HIS A 60 14.35 6.48 6.39
C HIS A 60 13.02 6.33 7.15
N ARG A 61 12.98 6.71 8.43
CA ARG A 61 11.75 6.67 9.24
C ARG A 61 10.62 7.50 8.63
N ALA A 62 10.93 8.70 8.14
CA ALA A 62 9.96 9.61 7.54
C ALA A 62 9.26 9.06 6.28
N LEU A 63 9.79 8.00 5.65
CA LEU A 63 9.11 7.30 4.55
C LEU A 63 7.76 6.72 4.98
N MET A 64 7.70 6.21 6.22
CA MET A 64 6.58 5.44 6.76
C MET A 64 6.23 5.88 8.19
N ASP A 65 6.36 7.16 8.52
CA ASP A 65 6.07 7.69 9.87
C ASP A 65 4.55 7.91 10.06
N THR A 66 3.81 6.81 10.21
CA THR A 66 2.33 6.81 10.34
C THR A 66 1.65 7.36 9.09
N VAL A 67 1.58 6.53 8.04
CA VAL A 67 1.11 6.93 6.71
C VAL A 67 0.12 5.93 6.11
N ASN A 68 -0.69 6.43 5.18
CA ASN A 68 -1.44 5.57 4.27
C ASN A 68 -0.60 5.22 3.04
N THR A 69 -0.83 4.02 2.51
CA THR A 69 -0.38 3.61 1.18
C THR A 69 -1.52 2.92 0.45
N ALA A 70 -1.38 2.73 -0.86
CA ALA A 70 -2.27 1.89 -1.65
C ALA A 70 -1.51 0.70 -2.23
N SER A 71 -2.24 -0.37 -2.56
CA SER A 71 -1.81 -1.33 -3.57
C SER A 71 -1.48 -0.58 -4.87
N VAL A 72 -0.59 -1.11 -5.72
CA VAL A 72 -0.31 -0.51 -7.04
C VAL A 72 -1.59 -0.33 -7.86
N GLU A 73 -2.51 -1.30 -7.78
CA GLU A 73 -3.83 -1.30 -8.40
C GLU A 73 -4.73 -0.16 -7.94
N GLY A 74 -4.48 0.35 -6.74
CA GLY A 74 -5.24 1.40 -6.07
C GLY A 74 -4.60 2.78 -6.12
N ALA A 75 -3.38 2.91 -6.65
CA ALA A 75 -2.60 4.14 -6.58
C ALA A 75 -3.32 5.32 -7.26
N LEU A 76 -3.92 5.05 -8.42
CA LEU A 76 -4.61 6.06 -9.24
C LEU A 76 -6.03 6.36 -8.76
N THR A 77 -6.58 5.56 -7.84
CA THR A 77 -7.88 5.83 -7.21
C THR A 77 -7.86 7.20 -6.54
N TYR A 78 -6.88 7.43 -5.64
CA TYR A 78 -6.70 8.72 -4.95
C TYR A 78 -6.46 9.89 -5.92
N VAL A 79 -5.67 9.66 -6.97
CA VAL A 79 -5.40 10.69 -7.99
C VAL A 79 -6.69 11.13 -8.64
N GLN A 80 -7.46 10.17 -9.16
CA GLN A 80 -8.66 10.43 -9.94
C GLN A 80 -9.83 10.93 -9.10
N SER A 81 -10.02 10.39 -7.89
CA SER A 81 -11.15 10.76 -7.03
C SER A 81 -10.95 12.08 -6.30
N GLU A 82 -9.70 12.45 -5.99
CA GLU A 82 -9.43 13.57 -5.10
C GLU A 82 -8.46 14.63 -5.63
N CYS A 83 -7.56 14.28 -6.54
CA CYS A 83 -6.42 15.16 -6.82
C CYS A 83 -6.57 16.02 -8.07
N ILE A 84 -7.24 15.52 -9.10
CA ILE A 84 -7.17 16.10 -10.45
C ILE A 84 -8.47 16.74 -10.94
N ASN A 85 -9.61 16.47 -10.28
CA ASN A 85 -10.88 16.99 -10.76
C ASN A 85 -10.97 18.50 -10.51
N VAL A 86 -11.03 19.29 -11.59
CA VAL A 86 -10.97 20.77 -11.51
C VAL A 86 -12.09 21.39 -10.66
N VAL A 87 -13.23 20.71 -10.52
CA VAL A 87 -14.35 21.19 -9.68
C VAL A 87 -13.99 21.18 -8.18
N ASN A 88 -12.99 20.39 -7.79
CA ASN A 88 -12.48 20.29 -6.41
C ASN A 88 -11.15 21.03 -6.23
N ALA A 89 -10.65 21.73 -7.26
CA ALA A 89 -9.38 22.42 -7.18
C ALA A 89 -9.47 23.64 -6.24
N THR A 90 -8.66 23.66 -5.19
CA THR A 90 -8.57 24.79 -4.26
C THR A 90 -7.60 25.88 -4.72
N ARG A 91 -6.67 25.53 -5.64
CA ARG A 91 -5.66 26.43 -6.20
C ARG A 91 -5.60 26.23 -7.71
N LYS A 92 -5.46 27.33 -8.45
CA LYS A 92 -5.39 27.31 -9.91
C LYS A 92 -4.12 26.59 -10.36
N CYS A 93 -4.26 25.65 -11.30
CA CYS A 93 -3.15 24.91 -11.90
C CYS A 93 -2.25 24.16 -10.90
N GLU A 94 -2.86 23.67 -9.82
CA GLU A 94 -2.24 22.75 -8.87
C GLU A 94 -3.17 21.56 -8.63
N ARG A 95 -2.62 20.34 -8.65
CA ARG A 95 -3.33 19.16 -8.14
C ARG A 95 -3.48 19.28 -6.62
N LYS A 96 -4.49 18.64 -6.04
CA LYS A 96 -4.61 18.53 -4.56
C LYS A 96 -3.29 18.03 -3.97
N SER A 97 -2.87 18.65 -2.86
CA SER A 97 -1.60 18.35 -2.17
C SER A 97 -0.34 18.47 -3.04
N ASN A 98 -0.42 19.09 -4.22
CA ASN A 98 0.65 19.22 -5.21
C ASN A 98 1.26 17.86 -5.66
N VAL A 99 0.43 16.79 -5.71
CA VAL A 99 0.92 15.46 -6.08
C VAL A 99 1.53 15.43 -7.48
N SER A 100 2.71 14.82 -7.60
CA SER A 100 3.51 14.85 -8.84
C SER A 100 4.21 13.53 -9.13
N PHE A 101 4.36 12.64 -8.14
CA PHE A 101 5.12 11.40 -8.27
C PHE A 101 4.31 10.21 -7.76
N VAL A 102 4.43 9.08 -8.46
CA VAL A 102 4.06 7.76 -7.94
C VAL A 102 5.35 7.08 -7.47
N VAL A 103 5.45 6.79 -6.19
CA VAL A 103 6.60 6.15 -5.54
C VAL A 103 6.25 4.72 -5.19
N PHE A 104 7.09 3.78 -5.63
CA PHE A 104 6.90 2.35 -5.39
C PHE A 104 7.76 1.89 -4.23
N HIS A 105 7.12 1.24 -3.26
CA HIS A 105 7.75 0.64 -2.10
C HIS A 105 7.65 -0.87 -2.17
N GLU A 106 8.76 -1.57 -2.00
CA GLU A 106 8.78 -2.96 -1.59
C GLU A 106 8.67 -2.99 -0.07
N MET A 107 7.64 -3.67 0.44
CA MET A 107 7.36 -3.83 1.86
C MET A 107 7.53 -5.29 2.22
N THR A 108 8.11 -5.57 3.38
CA THR A 108 8.01 -6.89 4.03
C THR A 108 7.22 -6.70 5.31
N ILE A 109 6.22 -7.55 5.55
CA ILE A 109 5.24 -7.36 6.62
C ILE A 109 5.12 -8.65 7.44
N VAL A 110 5.16 -8.50 8.76
CA VAL A 110 4.79 -9.51 9.77
C VAL A 110 3.93 -8.83 10.80
N GLN A 111 2.67 -9.25 10.95
CA GLN A 111 1.80 -8.66 11.97
C GLN A 111 2.30 -8.98 13.38
N PRO A 112 2.12 -8.05 14.35
CA PRO A 112 2.36 -8.34 15.74
C PRO A 112 1.64 -9.60 16.22
N GLU A 113 2.32 -10.43 17.02
CA GLU A 113 1.77 -11.71 17.49
C GLU A 113 0.48 -11.52 18.32
N ASN A 114 0.45 -10.47 19.15
CA ASN A 114 -0.74 -10.07 19.91
C ASN A 114 -1.89 -9.66 18.99
N ALA A 115 -1.63 -8.99 17.85
CA ALA A 115 -2.66 -8.69 16.86
C ALA A 115 -3.29 -9.97 16.31
N VAL A 116 -2.48 -10.87 15.76
CA VAL A 116 -2.97 -12.11 15.13
C VAL A 116 -3.76 -12.97 16.12
N LYS A 117 -3.39 -12.97 17.41
CA LYS A 117 -4.11 -13.73 18.45
C LYS A 117 -5.34 -13.01 19.01
N SER A 118 -5.48 -11.71 18.80
CA SER A 118 -6.55 -10.93 19.41
C SER A 118 -7.92 -11.27 18.82
N LYS A 119 -8.96 -11.28 19.67
CA LYS A 119 -10.36 -11.37 19.21
C LYS A 119 -10.75 -10.17 18.35
N TRP A 120 -10.15 -9.00 18.60
CA TRP A 120 -10.39 -7.80 17.81
C TRP A 120 -9.99 -8.01 16.34
N PHE A 121 -8.82 -8.61 16.10
CA PHE A 121 -8.38 -9.02 14.77
C PHE A 121 -9.25 -10.14 14.18
N GLN A 122 -9.47 -11.21 14.95
CA GLN A 122 -10.14 -12.43 14.46
C GLN A 122 -11.66 -12.27 14.19
N ASN A 123 -12.35 -11.39 14.92
CA ASN A 123 -13.80 -11.25 14.80
C ASN A 123 -14.22 -10.30 13.66
N ARG A 124 -13.29 -9.53 13.09
CA ARG A 124 -13.61 -8.65 11.97
C ARG A 124 -13.45 -9.43 10.67
N ARG A 125 -14.57 -9.67 9.98
CA ARG A 125 -14.60 -10.20 8.60
C ARG A 125 -14.04 -9.14 7.66
N SER A 126 -12.73 -8.98 7.62
CA SER A 126 -12.09 -8.05 6.71
C SER A 126 -11.97 -8.68 5.32
N SER A 127 -11.94 -7.84 4.30
CA SER A 127 -11.55 -8.22 2.94
C SER A 127 -10.05 -8.52 2.81
N ALA A 128 -9.27 -8.29 3.88
CA ALA A 128 -7.84 -8.48 3.95
C ALA A 128 -7.49 -9.31 5.19
N VAL A 129 -7.69 -10.63 5.10
CA VAL A 129 -7.72 -11.58 6.23
C VAL A 129 -6.40 -11.77 6.99
N GLU A 130 -5.33 -11.13 6.54
CA GLU A 130 -3.99 -11.13 7.15
C GLU A 130 -3.66 -9.80 7.83
N TYR A 131 -4.55 -8.81 7.74
CA TYR A 131 -4.28 -7.45 8.14
C TYR A 131 -5.24 -7.00 9.23
N CYS A 132 -4.74 -6.08 10.05
CA CYS A 132 -5.61 -5.34 10.93
C CYS A 132 -6.65 -4.54 10.12
N PRO A 133 -7.74 -4.12 10.74
CA PRO A 133 -8.64 -3.13 10.16
C PRO A 133 -7.87 -1.89 9.72
N TYR A 134 -8.23 -1.36 8.55
CA TYR A 134 -7.68 -0.09 8.08
C TYR A 134 -8.09 1.06 9.00
N ALA A 135 -7.10 1.86 9.39
CA ALA A 135 -7.32 3.15 10.06
C ALA A 135 -6.65 4.25 9.24
N ALA A 136 -7.42 5.24 8.79
CA ALA A 136 -6.86 6.33 8.00
C ALA A 136 -5.76 7.07 8.79
N MET A 137 -4.65 7.39 8.14
CA MET A 137 -3.52 8.11 8.73
C MET A 137 -3.30 9.47 8.03
N ASP A 138 -3.76 10.56 8.65
CA ASP A 138 -3.57 11.93 8.14
C ASP A 138 -2.58 12.71 9.02
N LEU A 139 -1.72 13.50 8.37
CA LEU A 139 -0.74 14.37 9.02
C LEU A 139 0.19 13.66 10.02
N GLY A 140 0.46 12.37 9.80
CA GLY A 140 1.34 11.57 10.67
C GLY A 140 0.68 11.00 11.90
N LYS A 141 -0.64 11.13 12.02
CA LYS A 141 -1.40 10.49 13.09
C LYS A 141 -2.54 9.66 12.51
N CYS A 142 -3.07 8.80 13.34
CA CYS A 142 -4.33 8.15 13.01
C CYS A 142 -5.50 9.12 13.07
N SER A 143 -6.24 9.19 11.97
CA SER A 143 -7.44 9.98 11.77
C SER A 143 -8.64 9.27 12.34
N GLY A 144 -9.05 9.72 13.51
CA GLY A 144 -10.13 9.08 14.27
C GLY A 144 -10.21 9.47 15.72
N PHE A 145 -9.13 10.01 16.28
CA PHE A 145 -9.06 10.41 17.70
C PHE A 145 -10.15 11.40 18.15
N ASP A 146 -10.81 12.07 17.21
CA ASP A 146 -11.83 13.08 17.49
C ASP A 146 -13.17 12.81 16.75
N ASP A 147 -13.71 11.57 16.70
CA ASP A 147 -15.18 11.30 16.84
C ASP A 147 -15.72 9.96 16.30
N THR A 148 -14.98 9.12 15.56
CA THR A 148 -15.51 7.76 15.18
C THR A 148 -14.46 6.67 14.89
N ASN A 149 -13.18 7.01 14.68
CA ASN A 149 -12.09 6.05 14.39
C ASN A 149 -11.03 6.01 15.52
N ALA A 150 -11.33 6.57 16.69
CA ALA A 150 -10.40 6.68 17.83
C ALA A 150 -10.05 5.29 18.39
N GLU A 151 -11.00 4.36 18.32
CA GLU A 151 -10.89 3.03 18.93
C GLU A 151 -9.84 2.16 18.23
N ASP A 152 -9.81 2.12 16.90
CA ASP A 152 -8.86 1.24 16.17
C ASP A 152 -7.39 1.62 16.44
N CYS A 153 -7.11 2.91 16.58
CA CYS A 153 -5.77 3.39 16.88
C CYS A 153 -5.40 3.32 18.36
N LYS A 154 -6.40 3.36 19.24
CA LYS A 154 -6.22 2.96 20.63
C LYS A 154 -5.85 1.48 20.71
N HIS A 155 -6.52 0.60 19.97
CA HIS A 155 -6.19 -0.83 19.92
C HIS A 155 -4.76 -1.08 19.44
N TYR A 156 -4.28 -0.36 18.42
CA TYR A 156 -2.87 -0.48 17.97
C TYR A 156 -1.87 -0.16 19.09
N VAL A 157 -2.13 0.87 19.89
CA VAL A 157 -1.19 1.28 20.94
C VAL A 157 -1.33 0.44 22.20
N ASP A 158 -2.56 0.15 22.61
CA ASP A 158 -2.86 -0.41 23.93
C ASP A 158 -2.94 -1.94 23.93
N ASP A 159 -3.34 -2.57 22.82
CA ASP A 159 -3.75 -3.99 22.82
C ASP A 159 -2.94 -4.87 21.85
N VAL A 160 -2.87 -4.47 20.58
CA VAL A 160 -2.45 -5.34 19.47
C VAL A 160 -1.11 -4.95 18.84
N GLY A 161 -0.47 -3.89 19.32
CA GLY A 161 0.73 -3.35 18.71
C GLY A 161 0.46 -2.62 17.39
N LEU A 162 1.50 -1.98 16.86
CA LEU A 162 1.52 -1.22 15.61
C LEU A 162 1.39 -2.20 14.42
N CYS A 163 0.20 -2.73 14.24
CA CYS A 163 -0.13 -3.67 13.19
C CYS A 163 -0.52 -2.94 11.90
N VAL A 164 -0.12 -3.51 10.76
CA VAL A 164 -0.45 -2.93 9.45
C VAL A 164 -1.92 -3.21 9.18
N GLY A 165 -2.71 -2.16 8.97
CA GLY A 165 -4.11 -2.29 8.62
C GLY A 165 -4.33 -2.32 7.11
N ALA A 166 -5.40 -2.97 6.66
CA ALA A 166 -5.80 -2.97 5.26
C ALA A 166 -7.31 -3.04 5.09
N THR A 167 -7.80 -2.47 4.00
CA THR A 167 -9.19 -2.61 3.58
C THR A 167 -9.29 -2.59 2.07
N ARG A 168 -10.20 -3.41 1.53
CA ARG A 168 -10.58 -3.31 0.13
C ARG A 168 -11.34 -2.02 -0.10
N HIS A 169 -10.77 -1.16 -0.93
CA HIS A 169 -11.33 0.14 -1.30
C HIS A 169 -11.77 0.15 -2.77
N ALA A 170 -12.34 -0.97 -3.22
CA ALA A 170 -12.91 -1.12 -4.55
C ALA A 170 -14.38 -0.64 -4.53
N GLY A 171 -14.65 0.56 -5.06
CA GLY A 171 -16.02 1.07 -5.11
C GLY A 171 -16.20 2.58 -5.15
N VAL A 172 -15.12 3.37 -5.30
CA VAL A 172 -15.23 4.81 -5.49
C VAL A 172 -15.93 5.08 -6.83
N PRO A 173 -17.13 5.70 -6.87
CA PRO A 173 -17.90 5.78 -8.11
C PRO A 173 -17.18 6.53 -9.23
N LEU A 174 -16.44 7.60 -8.88
CA LEU A 174 -15.61 8.36 -9.82
C LEU A 174 -14.33 7.63 -10.23
N ALA A 175 -13.87 6.65 -9.45
CA ALA A 175 -12.58 5.99 -9.63
C ALA A 175 -12.69 4.50 -9.32
N SER A 176 -13.47 3.79 -10.15
CA SER A 176 -13.79 2.37 -9.94
C SER A 176 -12.64 1.46 -10.37
N TYR A 177 -11.52 1.50 -9.65
CA TYR A 177 -10.38 0.61 -9.84
C TYR A 177 -10.67 -0.76 -9.19
N PRO A 178 -10.59 -1.87 -9.95
CA PRO A 178 -10.68 -3.20 -9.36
C PRO A 178 -9.47 -3.46 -8.45
N ASP A 179 -9.63 -4.43 -7.53
CA ASP A 179 -8.56 -4.96 -6.68
C ASP A 179 -7.76 -3.92 -5.88
N THR A 180 -8.40 -2.78 -5.60
CA THR A 180 -7.83 -1.68 -4.83
C THR A 180 -7.86 -2.01 -3.34
N TYR A 181 -6.68 -1.94 -2.71
CA TYR A 181 -6.52 -1.95 -1.26
C TYR A 181 -5.85 -0.68 -0.78
N TRP A 182 -6.34 -0.18 0.34
CA TRP A 182 -5.69 0.86 1.12
C TRP A 182 -5.14 0.26 2.39
N PHE A 183 -3.97 0.75 2.80
CA PHE A 183 -3.23 0.23 3.93
C PHE A 183 -2.85 1.35 4.88
N SER A 184 -2.93 1.05 6.16
CA SER A 184 -2.49 1.90 7.25
C SER A 184 -1.19 1.35 7.82
N PHE A 185 -0.15 2.18 7.84
CA PHE A 185 1.16 1.83 8.40
C PHE A 185 1.42 2.67 9.64
N PRO A 186 0.94 2.26 10.82
CA PRO A 186 1.25 2.96 12.05
C PRO A 186 2.73 2.81 12.39
N ASN A 187 3.38 3.91 12.77
CA ASN A 187 4.75 3.91 13.26
C ASN A 187 4.82 4.61 14.62
N HIS A 188 5.99 4.62 15.25
CA HIS A 188 6.15 5.09 16.62
C HIS A 188 5.51 6.47 16.84
N CYS A 189 4.80 6.60 17.96
CA CYS A 189 3.94 7.72 18.29
C CYS A 189 2.80 7.93 17.26
N PRO A 190 1.91 6.94 17.02
CA PRO A 190 0.91 7.03 15.94
C PRO A 190 -0.28 7.94 16.27
N THR A 191 -0.36 8.48 17.49
CA THR A 191 -1.45 9.32 17.97
C THR A 191 -1.13 10.82 17.92
N SER A 192 0.13 11.19 17.66
CA SER A 192 0.57 12.59 17.52
C SER A 192 0.88 12.89 16.06
N ASP A 193 0.55 14.11 15.62
CA ASP A 193 0.90 14.55 14.27
C ASP A 193 2.42 14.72 14.10
N TRP A 194 2.88 14.84 12.85
CA TRP A 194 4.31 14.98 12.55
C TRP A 194 4.99 16.16 13.25
N PHE A 195 4.26 17.23 13.57
CA PHE A 195 4.82 18.44 14.21
C PHE A 195 5.00 18.26 15.72
N THR A 196 4.25 17.36 16.33
CA THR A 196 4.24 17.12 17.78
C THR A 196 4.94 15.83 18.19
N LYS A 197 5.20 14.91 17.26
CA LYS A 197 5.99 13.70 17.49
C LYS A 197 7.39 14.05 18.02
N ASN A 198 7.75 13.44 19.16
CA ASN A 198 9.05 13.59 19.82
C ASN A 198 9.58 12.25 20.32
N ASP A 199 10.84 12.21 20.74
CA ASP A 199 11.51 10.98 21.17
C ASP A 199 10.82 10.34 22.37
N THR A 200 10.32 11.13 23.33
CA THR A 200 9.57 10.63 24.49
C THR A 200 8.34 9.84 24.06
N CYS A 201 7.56 10.34 23.11
CA CYS A 201 6.39 9.63 22.62
C CYS A 201 6.77 8.41 21.77
N ARG A 202 7.82 8.52 20.94
CA ARG A 202 8.28 7.38 20.11
C ARG A 202 8.74 6.21 20.96
N GLN A 203 9.53 6.48 22.01
CA GLN A 203 10.01 5.48 22.96
C GLN A 203 8.87 4.71 23.62
N LYS A 204 7.76 5.38 23.98
CA LYS A 204 6.57 4.72 24.57
C LYS A 204 5.93 3.64 23.68
N THR A 205 6.18 3.70 22.38
CA THR A 205 5.59 2.76 21.40
C THR A 205 6.64 1.93 20.68
N GLN A 206 7.92 2.06 21.05
CA GLN A 206 9.03 1.44 20.32
C GLN A 206 8.99 -0.09 20.38
N SER A 207 8.54 -0.64 21.51
CA SER A 207 8.36 -2.07 21.71
C SER A 207 7.09 -2.64 21.08
N HIS A 208 6.28 -1.81 20.41
CA HIS A 208 4.97 -2.22 19.90
C HIS A 208 5.01 -2.54 18.40
N GLY A 209 6.18 -2.64 17.78
CA GLY A 209 6.33 -2.92 16.36
C GLY A 209 6.60 -1.66 15.53
N GLY A 210 5.98 -1.57 14.34
CA GLY A 210 6.13 -0.44 13.43
C GLY A 210 7.24 -0.66 12.39
N LEU A 211 7.87 0.42 11.92
CA LEU A 211 8.93 0.34 10.93
C LEU A 211 10.21 -0.23 11.55
N CYS A 212 10.79 -1.25 10.91
CA CYS A 212 12.10 -1.79 11.24
C CYS A 212 13.23 -0.78 10.96
N GLU A 213 14.32 -0.90 11.70
CA GLU A 213 15.56 -0.23 11.32
C GLU A 213 16.01 -0.66 9.92
N PHE A 214 16.75 0.20 9.23
CA PHE A 214 17.21 -0.07 7.88
C PHE A 214 18.02 -1.37 7.82
N GLY A 215 17.67 -2.26 6.88
CA GLY A 215 18.30 -3.56 6.71
C GLY A 215 17.81 -4.65 7.67
N VAL A 216 16.94 -4.34 8.63
CA VAL A 216 16.37 -5.31 9.57
C VAL A 216 15.05 -5.86 9.03
N GLN A 217 14.89 -7.18 9.08
CA GLN A 217 13.66 -7.86 8.69
C GLN A 217 12.62 -7.83 9.82
N PRO A 218 11.32 -7.70 9.51
CA PRO A 218 10.27 -7.73 10.52
C PRO A 218 10.12 -9.12 11.12
N ASP A 219 9.88 -9.16 12.42
CA ASP A 219 9.66 -10.38 13.21
C ASP A 219 8.29 -10.40 13.90
N GLY A 220 7.51 -9.31 13.82
CA GLY A 220 6.24 -9.15 14.51
C GLY A 220 6.39 -8.98 16.03
N ILE A 221 7.61 -8.71 16.51
CA ILE A 221 7.91 -8.49 17.93
C ILE A 221 8.60 -7.13 18.09
N LYS A 222 9.77 -6.95 17.49
CA LYS A 222 10.53 -5.69 17.50
C LYS A 222 9.96 -4.68 16.51
N CYS A 223 9.58 -5.16 15.33
CA CYS A 223 9.01 -4.35 14.27
C CYS A 223 8.06 -5.17 13.41
N SER A 224 7.09 -4.50 12.79
CA SER A 224 5.99 -5.13 12.04
C SER A 224 6.21 -5.08 10.53
N PHE A 225 7.01 -4.12 10.05
CA PHE A 225 7.28 -4.00 8.62
C PHE A 225 8.63 -3.37 8.32
N ALA A 226 9.23 -3.76 7.21
CA ALA A 226 10.38 -3.09 6.61
C ALA A 226 9.98 -2.51 5.25
N THR A 227 10.65 -1.43 4.82
CA THR A 227 10.40 -0.79 3.53
C THR A 227 11.70 -0.52 2.77
N SER A 228 11.64 -0.64 1.45
CA SER A 228 12.62 -0.08 0.53
C SER A 228 11.89 0.54 -0.65
N ILE A 229 12.30 1.73 -1.09
CA ILE A 229 11.76 2.31 -2.31
C ILE A 229 12.45 1.66 -3.51
N LEU A 230 11.65 1.11 -4.42
CA LEU A 230 12.12 0.57 -5.69
C LEU A 230 12.46 1.69 -6.67
N GLY A 231 11.70 2.78 -6.65
CA GLY A 231 11.89 3.93 -7.50
C GLY A 231 10.61 4.76 -7.60
N TYR A 232 10.57 5.67 -8.55
CA TYR A 232 9.43 6.56 -8.76
C TYR A 232 9.24 6.90 -10.24
N ILE A 233 8.03 7.36 -10.58
CA ILE A 233 7.70 7.93 -11.89
C ILE A 233 6.89 9.21 -11.71
N GLU A 234 7.11 10.17 -12.60
CA GLU A 234 6.34 11.41 -12.67
C GLU A 234 4.93 11.12 -13.17
N LEU A 235 3.92 11.64 -12.46
CA LEU A 235 2.51 11.45 -12.82
C LEU A 235 2.23 12.03 -14.22
N ASP A 236 2.87 13.14 -14.58
CA ASP A 236 2.73 13.79 -15.89
C ASP A 236 3.20 12.89 -17.04
N GLU A 237 4.25 12.09 -16.83
CA GLU A 237 4.73 11.09 -17.79
C GLU A 237 3.72 9.93 -17.92
N VAL A 238 3.08 9.54 -16.82
CA VAL A 238 2.06 8.46 -16.79
C VAL A 238 0.81 8.88 -17.56
N VAL A 239 0.27 10.06 -17.27
CA VAL A 239 -0.99 10.55 -17.87
C VAL A 239 -0.80 11.11 -19.28
N GLY A 240 0.46 11.29 -19.71
CA GLY A 240 0.82 11.69 -21.06
C GLY A 240 0.92 13.20 -21.30
N ILE A 241 0.92 14.02 -20.25
CA ILE A 241 1.06 15.49 -20.37
C ILE A 241 2.38 15.84 -21.04
N THR A 242 3.47 15.18 -20.65
CA THR A 242 4.81 15.45 -21.20
C THR A 242 4.98 14.99 -22.66
N SER A 243 3.99 14.33 -23.24
CA SER A 243 3.95 13.98 -24.66
C SER A 243 3.12 14.94 -25.50
N LEU A 244 2.35 15.84 -24.88
CA LEU A 244 1.55 16.85 -25.57
C LEU A 244 2.43 18.05 -25.95
N VAL A 245 2.19 18.64 -27.13
CA VAL A 245 2.96 19.79 -27.63
C VAL A 245 2.34 21.10 -27.15
N ASN A 246 3.14 21.93 -26.50
CA ASN A 246 2.74 23.28 -26.13
C ASN A 246 2.56 24.15 -27.39
N PRO A 247 1.37 24.74 -27.61
CA PRO A 247 1.08 25.51 -28.81
C PRO A 247 1.92 26.79 -28.92
N THR A 248 2.41 27.33 -27.81
CA THR A 248 3.23 28.55 -27.72
C THR A 248 4.70 28.24 -27.97
N THR A 249 5.29 27.29 -27.23
CA THR A 249 6.74 27.00 -27.31
C THR A 249 7.10 26.00 -28.41
N LYS A 250 6.10 25.30 -28.98
CA LYS A 250 6.26 24.19 -29.94
C LYS A 250 7.10 23.01 -29.41
N LYS A 251 7.32 22.95 -28.10
CA LYS A 251 8.01 21.85 -27.40
C LYS A 251 7.00 21.05 -26.58
N PRO A 252 7.32 19.82 -26.17
CA PRO A 252 6.49 19.10 -25.22
C PRO A 252 6.31 19.90 -23.92
N PHE A 253 5.14 19.81 -23.28
CA PHE A 253 4.94 20.41 -21.96
C PHE A 253 5.91 19.83 -20.93
N ALA A 254 6.50 20.69 -20.10
CA ALA A 254 7.42 20.26 -19.06
C ALA A 254 6.70 19.56 -17.89
N ASN A 255 5.48 20.00 -17.56
CA ASN A 255 4.69 19.48 -16.43
C ASN A 255 3.22 19.92 -16.50
N TYR A 256 2.42 19.46 -15.55
CA TYR A 256 1.00 19.83 -15.38
C TYR A 256 0.78 21.33 -15.24
N SER A 257 1.64 22.06 -14.52
CA SER A 257 1.45 23.50 -14.31
C SER A 257 1.52 24.26 -15.65
N GLU A 258 2.52 23.95 -16.49
CA GLU A 258 2.63 24.54 -17.83
C GLU A 258 1.44 24.17 -18.73
N PHE A 259 1.03 22.90 -18.70
CA PHE A 259 -0.14 22.42 -19.44
C PHE A 259 -1.42 23.16 -19.04
N CYS A 260 -1.67 23.30 -17.74
CA CYS A 260 -2.85 24.00 -17.23
C CYS A 260 -2.81 25.51 -17.53
N HIS A 261 -1.65 26.16 -17.39
CA HIS A 261 -1.52 27.58 -17.72
C HIS A 261 -1.71 27.88 -19.21
N ALA A 262 -1.46 26.90 -20.09
CA ALA A 262 -1.80 26.97 -21.51
C ALA A 262 -3.29 26.69 -21.80
N GLY A 263 -4.13 26.53 -20.78
CA GLY A 263 -5.57 26.27 -20.91
C GLY A 263 -5.94 24.79 -20.94
N GLY A 264 -4.99 23.88 -20.71
CA GLY A 264 -5.24 22.45 -20.67
C GLY A 264 -6.02 22.01 -19.43
N VAL A 265 -6.97 21.09 -19.62
CA VAL A 265 -7.74 20.48 -18.53
C VAL A 265 -7.34 19.01 -18.40
N GLU A 266 -6.85 18.62 -17.23
CA GLU A 266 -6.50 17.22 -16.98
C GLU A 266 -7.76 16.36 -16.81
N PHE A 267 -8.68 16.81 -15.96
CA PHE A 267 -9.92 16.10 -15.66
C PHE A 267 -10.99 17.03 -15.10
N ASN A 268 -12.17 17.01 -15.73
CA ASN A 268 -13.35 17.76 -15.32
C ASN A 268 -14.58 16.85 -15.42
N ALA A 269 -15.11 16.49 -14.26
CA ALA A 269 -16.32 15.70 -14.17
C ALA A 269 -17.24 16.20 -13.05
N THR A 270 -18.54 16.10 -13.27
CA THR A 270 -19.56 16.45 -12.28
C THR A 270 -20.50 15.27 -12.05
N SER A 271 -21.09 15.18 -10.86
CA SER A 271 -22.12 14.22 -10.54
C SER A 271 -23.22 14.87 -9.71
N PRO A 272 -24.51 14.69 -10.06
CA PRO A 272 -25.61 15.19 -9.26
C PRO A 272 -25.85 14.34 -7.99
N ASP A 273 -25.40 13.08 -7.97
CA ASP A 273 -25.73 12.08 -6.93
C ASP A 273 -24.49 11.38 -6.34
N ASN A 274 -23.29 11.80 -6.73
CA ASN A 274 -22.00 11.17 -6.45
C ASN A 274 -21.87 9.70 -6.90
N LYS A 275 -22.79 9.19 -7.72
CA LYS A 275 -22.79 7.81 -8.23
C LYS A 275 -22.58 7.78 -9.74
N THR A 276 -23.21 8.69 -10.47
CA THR A 276 -23.13 8.79 -11.92
C THR A 276 -22.39 10.05 -12.31
N TRP A 277 -21.27 9.92 -13.01
CA TRP A 277 -20.37 11.01 -13.33
C TRP A 277 -20.39 11.33 -14.82
N THR A 278 -20.65 12.60 -15.14
CA THR A 278 -20.52 13.14 -16.49
C THR A 278 -19.14 13.76 -16.63
N VAL A 279 -18.34 13.26 -17.57
CA VAL A 279 -17.04 13.84 -17.93
C VAL A 279 -17.26 14.91 -18.99
N HIS A 280 -16.91 16.16 -18.66
CA HIS A 280 -17.00 17.30 -19.58
C HIS A 280 -15.74 17.45 -20.43
N GLU A 281 -14.59 17.27 -19.78
CA GLU A 281 -13.27 17.38 -20.41
C GLU A 281 -12.27 16.53 -19.64
N ALA A 282 -11.40 15.82 -20.35
CA ALA A 282 -10.39 14.99 -19.74
C ALA A 282 -9.28 14.65 -20.73
N LEU A 283 -8.06 14.45 -20.23
CA LEU A 283 -7.03 13.76 -21.00
C LEU A 283 -7.54 12.38 -21.46
N PRO A 284 -7.06 11.85 -22.60
CA PRO A 284 -7.42 10.52 -23.06
C PRO A 284 -7.23 9.44 -21.99
N PHE A 285 -6.19 9.60 -21.17
CA PHE A 285 -5.92 8.75 -20.02
C PHE A 285 -7.14 8.66 -19.10
N TRP A 286 -7.80 9.76 -18.74
CA TRP A 286 -8.89 9.81 -17.74
C TRP A 286 -10.32 9.67 -18.30
N LYS A 287 -10.51 9.59 -19.62
CA LYS A 287 -11.81 9.74 -20.32
C LYS A 287 -12.94 8.81 -19.86
N ARG A 288 -12.63 7.62 -19.35
CA ARG A 288 -13.60 6.61 -18.89
C ARG A 288 -13.40 6.30 -17.39
N PRO A 289 -13.81 7.19 -16.48
CA PRO A 289 -13.41 7.11 -15.08
C PRO A 289 -14.16 6.01 -14.29
N GLN A 290 -15.39 5.68 -14.69
CA GLN A 290 -16.22 4.66 -14.05
C GLN A 290 -16.06 3.25 -14.66
N ASP A 291 -15.32 3.13 -15.76
CA ASP A 291 -15.08 1.86 -16.46
C ASP A 291 -13.92 1.09 -15.79
N LYS A 292 -14.24 -0.07 -15.21
CA LYS A 292 -13.29 -0.92 -14.48
C LYS A 292 -12.17 -1.45 -15.36
N GLU A 293 -12.44 -1.79 -16.61
CA GLU A 293 -11.41 -2.29 -17.53
C GLU A 293 -10.51 -1.14 -18.01
N ALA A 294 -11.08 0.06 -18.22
CA ALA A 294 -10.27 1.25 -18.48
C ALA A 294 -9.37 1.58 -17.28
N ASN A 295 -9.88 1.51 -16.05
CA ASN A 295 -9.10 1.71 -14.83
C ASN A 295 -7.99 0.67 -14.66
N LYS A 296 -8.29 -0.61 -14.92
CA LYS A 296 -7.28 -1.68 -14.93
C LYS A 296 -6.20 -1.43 -15.97
N ALA A 297 -6.56 -0.98 -17.17
CA ALA A 297 -5.60 -0.63 -18.22
C ALA A 297 -4.70 0.56 -17.83
N ARG A 298 -5.22 1.54 -17.06
CA ARG A 298 -4.42 2.65 -16.52
C ARG A 298 -3.37 2.18 -15.53
N VAL A 299 -3.73 1.23 -14.65
CA VAL A 299 -2.77 0.60 -13.73
C VAL A 299 -1.68 -0.13 -14.53
N GLN A 300 -2.06 -0.88 -15.55
CA GLN A 300 -1.08 -1.55 -16.42
C GLN A 300 -0.16 -0.53 -17.10
N THR A 301 -0.70 0.59 -17.60
CA THR A 301 0.08 1.68 -18.20
C THR A 301 1.07 2.28 -17.20
N LEU A 302 0.68 2.46 -15.94
CA LEU A 302 1.55 2.95 -14.88
C LEU A 302 2.74 1.99 -14.65
N VAL A 303 2.46 0.68 -14.52
CA VAL A 303 3.48 -0.36 -14.32
C VAL A 303 4.41 -0.43 -15.53
N ASP A 304 3.87 -0.46 -16.75
CA ASP A 304 4.64 -0.56 -17.98
C ASP A 304 5.56 0.63 -18.16
N LYS A 305 5.03 1.86 -18.02
CA LYS A 305 5.85 3.08 -18.14
C LYS A 305 6.97 3.13 -17.11
N TYR A 306 6.69 2.73 -15.85
CA TYR A 306 7.73 2.67 -14.82
C TYR A 306 8.82 1.64 -15.18
N ASN A 307 8.43 0.42 -15.52
CA ASN A 307 9.38 -0.63 -15.87
C ASN A 307 10.18 -0.30 -17.14
N GLU A 308 9.54 0.32 -18.15
CA GLU A 308 10.22 0.84 -19.34
C GLU A 308 11.19 1.97 -19.01
N LYS A 309 10.84 2.88 -18.09
CA LYS A 309 11.73 3.93 -17.60
C LYS A 309 12.97 3.31 -16.97
N VAL A 310 12.81 2.37 -16.03
CA VAL A 310 13.92 1.67 -15.37
C VAL A 310 14.77 0.89 -16.37
N LYS A 311 14.14 0.21 -17.34
CA LYS A 311 14.85 -0.54 -18.39
C LYS A 311 15.68 0.37 -19.29
N ARG A 312 15.17 1.55 -19.65
CA ARG A 312 15.88 2.53 -20.49
C ARG A 312 17.01 3.21 -19.73
N ASN A 313 16.75 3.61 -18.49
CA ASN A 313 17.73 4.18 -17.59
C ASN A 313 17.30 3.96 -16.13
N HIS A 314 17.98 3.05 -15.44
CA HIS A 314 17.70 2.77 -14.03
C HIS A 314 18.23 3.85 -13.09
N THR A 315 19.04 4.81 -13.58
CA THR A 315 19.64 5.84 -12.73
C THR A 315 18.70 7.05 -12.61
N SER A 316 18.34 7.42 -11.38
CA SER A 316 17.57 8.63 -11.09
C SER A 316 18.41 9.90 -11.27
N VAL A 317 17.76 11.05 -11.28
CA VAL A 317 18.40 12.36 -11.52
C VAL A 317 19.46 12.73 -10.48
N ASP A 318 19.40 12.15 -9.29
CA ASP A 318 20.35 12.30 -8.19
C ASP A 318 21.34 11.13 -8.07
N GLY A 319 21.43 10.29 -9.11
CA GLY A 319 22.40 9.18 -9.18
C GLY A 319 21.97 7.89 -8.50
N GLY A 320 20.72 7.81 -8.02
CA GLY A 320 20.19 6.62 -7.37
C GLY A 320 19.77 5.51 -8.30
N VAL A 321 19.74 4.28 -7.79
CA VAL A 321 19.45 3.08 -8.60
C VAL A 321 18.01 2.64 -8.41
N MET A 322 17.17 2.87 -9.42
CA MET A 322 15.80 2.36 -9.48
C MET A 322 15.77 0.88 -9.90
N ARG A 323 14.86 0.12 -9.32
CA ARG A 323 14.65 -1.30 -9.59
C ARG A 323 13.29 -1.53 -10.26
N PRO A 324 13.18 -2.44 -11.23
CA PRO A 324 11.89 -2.74 -11.86
C PRO A 324 10.94 -3.35 -10.84
N LEU A 325 9.63 -3.16 -11.05
CA LEU A 325 8.63 -3.92 -10.30
C LEU A 325 8.74 -5.39 -10.71
N PRO A 326 8.63 -6.33 -9.76
CA PRO A 326 8.61 -7.74 -10.09
C PRO A 326 7.35 -8.10 -10.87
N THR A 327 7.38 -9.19 -11.63
CA THR A 327 6.13 -9.74 -12.15
C THR A 327 5.26 -10.23 -10.98
N LEU A 328 3.94 -10.22 -11.16
CA LEU A 328 3.01 -10.75 -10.15
C LEU A 328 3.32 -12.21 -9.79
N ARG A 329 3.76 -13.01 -10.77
CA ARG A 329 4.16 -14.39 -10.54
C ARG A 329 5.40 -14.47 -9.65
N GLU A 330 6.47 -13.76 -9.98
CA GLU A 330 7.70 -13.74 -9.16
C GLU A 330 7.45 -13.22 -7.74
N LEU A 331 6.54 -12.26 -7.58
CA LEU A 331 6.17 -11.72 -6.29
C LEU A 331 5.35 -12.75 -5.48
N THR A 332 4.38 -13.41 -6.10
CA THR A 332 3.58 -14.46 -5.45
C THR A 332 4.40 -15.71 -5.12
N ASP A 333 5.32 -16.12 -6.00
CA ASP A 333 6.20 -17.28 -5.77
C ASP A 333 7.21 -17.03 -4.63
N ARG A 334 7.54 -15.76 -4.34
CA ARG A 334 8.35 -15.36 -3.18
C ARG A 334 7.61 -15.43 -1.85
N ASN A 335 6.28 -15.41 -1.88
CA ASN A 335 5.46 -15.32 -0.68
C ASN A 335 5.02 -16.68 -0.16
N PRO A 336 4.87 -16.83 1.17
CA PRO A 336 4.31 -18.04 1.75
C PRO A 336 2.86 -18.25 1.28
N PRO A 337 2.34 -19.49 1.18
CA PRO A 337 0.92 -19.73 0.92
C PRO A 337 0.00 -19.05 1.95
N CYS A 338 -1.22 -18.67 1.55
CA CYS A 338 -2.16 -17.93 2.43
C CYS A 338 -2.48 -18.61 3.77
N LYS A 339 -2.49 -19.94 3.80
CA LYS A 339 -2.71 -20.73 5.02
C LYS A 339 -1.58 -20.58 6.05
N ASP A 340 -0.38 -20.15 5.62
CA ASP A 340 0.77 -19.97 6.50
C ASP A 340 0.79 -18.56 7.15
N THR A 341 -0.17 -17.71 6.79
CA THR A 341 -0.24 -16.31 7.21
C THR A 341 -1.60 -15.90 7.74
N SER A 342 -2.67 -16.63 7.42
CA SER A 342 -4.01 -16.43 7.98
C SER A 342 -4.72 -17.74 8.28
N ARG A 343 -5.24 -17.85 9.51
CA ARG A 343 -6.07 -18.98 9.96
C ARG A 343 -7.36 -19.12 9.17
N ASP A 344 -7.92 -18.03 8.67
CA ASP A 344 -9.12 -18.06 7.84
C ASP A 344 -8.87 -18.80 6.52
N CYS A 345 -7.64 -18.73 6.01
CA CYS A 345 -7.19 -19.40 4.81
C CYS A 345 -6.71 -20.83 5.04
N GLU A 346 -6.60 -21.31 6.29
CA GLU A 346 -6.47 -22.74 6.58
C GLU A 346 -7.77 -23.49 6.26
N LYS A 347 -8.92 -22.83 6.48
CA LYS A 347 -10.26 -23.42 6.34
C LYS A 347 -10.93 -23.10 5.02
N ARG A 348 -10.39 -22.17 4.23
CA ARG A 348 -10.96 -21.67 2.97
C ARG A 348 -9.87 -21.53 1.93
N SER A 349 -10.20 -21.79 0.67
CA SER A 349 -9.26 -21.54 -0.44
C SER A 349 -9.00 -20.04 -0.57
N CYS A 350 -7.77 -19.60 -0.32
CA CYS A 350 -7.34 -18.22 -0.53
C CYS A 350 -6.22 -18.14 -1.57
N LYS A 351 -6.10 -16.98 -2.23
CA LYS A 351 -5.01 -16.71 -3.17
C LYS A 351 -4.53 -15.26 -3.09
N ARG A 352 -3.30 -15.04 -3.54
CA ARG A 352 -2.72 -13.72 -3.84
C ARG A 352 -2.66 -13.55 -5.36
N HIS A 353 -3.03 -12.37 -5.86
CA HIS A 353 -2.98 -12.10 -7.31
C HIS A 353 -2.67 -10.65 -7.68
N THR A 354 -2.40 -9.77 -6.71
CA THR A 354 -2.11 -8.35 -6.90
C THR A 354 -0.74 -7.98 -6.36
N TYR A 355 -0.24 -6.80 -6.69
CA TYR A 355 0.99 -6.26 -6.11
C TYR A 355 0.90 -6.09 -4.59
N GLY A 356 -0.30 -5.81 -4.06
CA GLY A 356 -0.55 -5.74 -2.62
C GLY A 356 -0.40 -7.07 -1.88
N GLN A 357 -0.40 -8.21 -2.59
CA GLN A 357 -0.18 -9.57 -2.03
C GLN A 357 -1.09 -9.92 -0.85
N VAL A 358 -2.30 -9.35 -0.82
CA VAL A 358 -3.33 -9.66 0.17
C VAL A 358 -3.95 -11.02 -0.17
N CYS A 359 -4.11 -11.89 0.83
CA CYS A 359 -4.89 -13.10 0.68
C CYS A 359 -6.37 -12.77 0.54
N GLU A 360 -6.92 -13.15 -0.60
CA GLU A 360 -8.35 -13.07 -0.84
C GLU A 360 -8.97 -14.46 -0.83
N VAL A 361 -10.10 -14.58 -0.14
CA VAL A 361 -10.88 -15.82 -0.18
C VAL A 361 -11.46 -15.98 -1.56
N VAL A 362 -11.11 -17.10 -2.21
CA VAL A 362 -11.73 -17.52 -3.46
C VAL A 362 -13.16 -17.94 -3.13
N ALA A 363 -14.16 -17.22 -3.65
CA ALA A 363 -15.52 -17.71 -3.60
C ALA A 363 -15.54 -19.12 -4.21
N CYS A 364 -16.07 -20.11 -3.49
CA CYS A 364 -16.35 -21.41 -4.08
C CYS A 364 -17.17 -21.16 -5.33
N ARG A 365 -16.69 -21.60 -6.50
CA ARG A 365 -17.54 -21.65 -7.70
C ARG A 365 -18.74 -22.49 -7.30
N SER A 366 -19.92 -21.88 -7.18
CA SER A 366 -21.14 -22.65 -7.31
C SER A 366 -21.03 -23.30 -8.68
N HIS A 367 -21.10 -24.63 -8.71
CA HIS A 367 -21.42 -25.35 -9.93
C HIS A 367 -22.73 -24.76 -10.47
N GLU A 368 -22.64 -23.80 -11.38
CA GLU A 368 -23.73 -23.61 -12.33
C GLU A 368 -23.69 -24.86 -13.21
N ALA A 369 -24.76 -25.63 -13.06
CA ALA A 369 -24.98 -26.88 -13.75
C ALA A 369 -24.96 -26.68 -15.27
N ALA A 370 -24.58 -27.78 -15.94
CA ALA A 370 -24.46 -27.94 -17.39
C ALA A 370 -25.68 -27.49 -18.20
#